data_AF-A0AAE0G4J1-F1
#
_entry.id   AF-A0AAE0G4J1-F1
#
_cell.length_a   1.000
_cell.length_b   1.000
_cell.length_c   1.000
_cell.angle_alpha   90.00
_cell.angle_beta   90.00
_cell.angle_gamma   90.00
#
_symmetry.space_group_name_H-M   'P 1'
#
loop_
_entity.id
_entity.type
_entity.pdbx_description
1 polymer ?
#
loop_
_entity_poly.entity_id
_entity_poly.type
_entity_poly.pdbx_seq_one_letter_code
_entity_poly.pdbx_strand_id
1 'polypeptide(L)'
;MDSSPESPEEVASMAKYLGVNLDQGEYHLLAIAREAVIAPVLSPWQEMADENGNPYFYNPGLHAPAPPPQLMFWPAFLGCCATTDVVKRAAARTKESTRRHPLDLKFLQLVHEKRSSRAAGDSTRTWMRFKRGTEIGELYFYNFKDGSSQVAVEKELEILDLPAEECPTYDAEPPPLVEEIQEAVVQKKPQEKRRVWRPQVKHDFSVTHLTFKSWWQEDKEEADRGNNMVAGGGLKKRYLTLKFDVFEQTFQVDMNNEEAISLYNLSSLTAKGDPIECWDLHVGAKMNLLGKQTTLMQADLPTTNWLEYHRNRLQTVKDGLEKALRKYDMRHLTTAVTFQKGSSVKGGTSLRALMEQIDKLREMLAKYRPELAAKFAKKASPDP
;
A
#
# COMPACT_ATOMS: atom_id res chain seq x y z
N MET A 1 -38.70 -10.98 5.02
CA MET A 1 -37.54 -11.34 5.86
C MET A 1 -37.44 -10.22 6.86
N ASP A 2 -38.04 -10.39 8.05
CA ASP A 2 -37.98 -9.38 9.10
C ASP A 2 -36.54 -9.33 9.62
N SER A 3 -35.82 -8.25 9.29
CA SER A 3 -34.55 -7.93 9.91
C SER A 3 -34.76 -7.87 11.41
N SER A 4 -34.08 -8.71 12.17
CA SER A 4 -34.12 -8.65 13.63
C SER A 4 -33.76 -7.23 14.07
N PRO A 5 -34.45 -6.65 15.06
CA PRO A 5 -34.16 -5.29 15.50
C PRO A 5 -32.70 -5.21 15.95
N GLU A 6 -31.96 -4.23 15.44
CA GLU A 6 -30.55 -4.06 15.73
C GLU A 6 -30.35 -3.88 17.24
N SER A 7 -29.48 -4.67 17.85
CA SER A 7 -29.19 -4.53 19.28
C SER A 7 -27.99 -3.59 19.51
N PRO A 8 -27.93 -2.86 20.64
CA PRO A 8 -26.76 -2.04 20.97
C PRO A 8 -25.46 -2.85 21.04
N GLU A 9 -25.56 -4.12 21.44
CA GLU A 9 -24.43 -5.05 21.50
C GLU A 9 -23.88 -5.42 20.11
N GLU A 10 -24.76 -5.58 19.12
CA GLU A 10 -24.37 -5.78 17.72
C GLU A 10 -23.64 -4.56 17.16
N VAL A 11 -24.16 -3.35 17.40
CA VAL A 11 -23.52 -2.12 16.95
C VAL A 11 -22.14 -1.94 17.61
N ALA A 12 -22.01 -2.22 18.91
CA ALA A 12 -20.72 -2.19 19.61
C ALA A 12 -19.73 -3.23 19.04
N SER A 13 -20.22 -4.44 18.73
CA SER A 13 -19.41 -5.50 18.14
C SER A 13 -18.94 -5.14 16.73
N MET A 14 -19.81 -4.56 15.92
CA MET A 14 -19.49 -4.06 14.58
C MET A 14 -18.50 -2.88 14.64
N ALA A 15 -18.67 -1.96 15.59
CA ALA A 15 -17.74 -0.86 15.82
C ALA A 15 -16.33 -1.39 16.12
N LYS A 16 -16.22 -2.38 17.01
CA LYS A 16 -14.95 -3.06 17.32
C LYS A 16 -14.36 -3.76 16.08
N TYR A 17 -15.19 -4.39 15.26
CA TYR A 17 -14.77 -5.02 14.00
C TYR A 17 -14.21 -4.01 12.99
N LEU A 18 -14.84 -2.85 12.84
CA LEU A 18 -14.36 -1.73 12.01
C LEU A 18 -13.16 -0.98 12.65
N GLY A 19 -12.75 -1.37 13.86
CA GLY A 19 -11.63 -0.78 14.59
C GLY A 19 -11.95 0.57 15.22
N VAL A 20 -13.22 0.91 15.43
CA VAL A 20 -13.68 2.10 16.19
C VAL A 20 -13.39 1.91 17.68
N ASN A 21 -12.74 2.88 18.30
CA ASN A 21 -12.30 2.80 19.69
C ASN A 21 -13.22 3.61 20.63
N LEU A 22 -14.16 2.91 21.27
CA LEU A 22 -15.14 3.52 22.18
C LEU A 22 -14.48 4.08 23.45
N ASP A 23 -13.38 3.48 23.91
CA ASP A 23 -12.64 3.94 25.11
C ASP A 23 -11.95 5.30 24.87
N GLN A 24 -11.63 5.61 23.60
CA GLN A 24 -11.08 6.89 23.18
C GLN A 24 -12.15 7.95 22.88
N GLY A 25 -13.42 7.62 23.13
CA GLY A 25 -14.54 8.52 22.87
C GLY A 25 -14.85 8.72 21.39
N GLU A 26 -14.59 7.72 20.53
CA GLU A 26 -14.96 7.75 19.11
C GLU A 26 -16.46 7.45 18.88
N TYR A 27 -17.34 7.89 19.78
CA TYR A 27 -18.79 7.61 19.73
C TYR A 27 -19.45 8.16 18.45
N HIS A 28 -18.92 9.25 17.89
CA HIS A 28 -19.39 9.84 16.64
C HIS A 28 -19.31 8.87 15.43
N LEU A 29 -18.43 7.86 15.49
CA LEU A 29 -18.27 6.85 14.43
C LEU A 29 -19.26 5.68 14.58
N LEU A 30 -19.99 5.60 15.69
CA LEU A 30 -20.96 4.52 15.92
C LEU A 30 -22.09 4.52 14.89
N ALA A 31 -22.44 5.69 14.34
CA ALA A 31 -23.41 5.76 13.25
C ALA A 31 -22.96 4.89 12.06
N ILE A 32 -21.67 4.90 11.72
CA ILE A 32 -21.13 4.11 10.60
C ILE A 32 -21.22 2.61 10.91
N ALA A 33 -20.95 2.24 12.16
CA ALA A 33 -21.08 0.86 12.61
C ALA A 33 -22.53 0.37 12.56
N ARG A 34 -23.50 1.21 12.95
CA ARG A 34 -24.92 0.88 12.85
C ARG A 34 -25.36 0.68 11.40
N GLU A 35 -24.98 1.60 10.51
CA GLU A 35 -25.26 1.47 9.08
C GLU A 35 -24.63 0.19 8.49
N ALA A 36 -23.44 -0.21 8.95
CA ALA A 36 -22.82 -1.47 8.54
C ALA A 36 -23.58 -2.72 9.02
N VAL A 37 -24.26 -2.66 10.17
CA VAL A 37 -25.12 -3.76 10.66
C VAL A 37 -26.41 -3.86 9.84
N ILE A 38 -27.01 -2.72 9.47
CA ILE A 38 -28.29 -2.65 8.75
C ILE A 38 -28.09 -2.88 7.23
N ALA A 39 -26.88 -2.66 6.73
CA ALA A 39 -26.56 -2.73 5.31
C ALA A 39 -27.01 -4.07 4.70
N PRO A 40 -27.91 -4.06 3.70
CA PRO A 40 -28.37 -5.28 3.06
C PRO A 40 -27.24 -5.92 2.26
N VAL A 41 -27.22 -7.26 2.24
CA VAL A 41 -26.34 -8.02 1.37
C VAL A 41 -26.82 -7.85 -0.07
N LEU A 42 -26.01 -7.18 -0.89
CA LEU A 42 -26.38 -6.82 -2.24
C LEU A 42 -26.19 -7.98 -3.21
N SER A 43 -27.14 -8.16 -4.14
CA SER A 43 -26.98 -9.06 -5.29
C SER A 43 -25.71 -8.69 -6.10
N PRO A 44 -24.89 -9.65 -6.52
CA PRO A 44 -25.12 -11.09 -6.51
C PRO A 44 -24.79 -11.80 -5.19
N TRP A 45 -24.24 -11.12 -4.18
CA TRP A 45 -23.82 -11.76 -2.94
C TRP A 45 -25.01 -12.33 -2.16
N GLN A 46 -24.78 -13.49 -1.54
CA GLN A 46 -25.72 -14.18 -0.66
C GLN A 46 -25.01 -14.49 0.65
N GLU A 47 -25.67 -14.21 1.75
CA GLU A 47 -25.22 -14.64 3.07
C GLU A 47 -25.56 -16.12 3.26
N MET A 48 -24.57 -16.90 3.66
CA MET A 48 -24.66 -18.32 3.91
C MET A 48 -24.03 -18.61 5.27
N ALA A 49 -24.52 -19.61 5.98
CA ALA A 49 -23.87 -20.09 7.22
C ALA A 49 -22.99 -21.29 6.92
N ASP A 50 -21.79 -21.33 7.49
CA ASP A 50 -20.92 -22.53 7.44
C ASP A 50 -21.44 -23.64 8.36
N GLU A 51 -20.78 -24.80 8.36
CA GLU A 51 -21.16 -25.96 9.22
C GLU A 51 -21.15 -25.63 10.72
N ASN A 52 -20.45 -24.56 11.13
CA ASN A 52 -20.38 -24.10 12.51
C ASN A 52 -21.37 -22.98 12.82
N GLY A 53 -22.23 -22.59 11.87
CA GLY A 53 -23.17 -21.49 12.00
C GLY A 53 -22.55 -20.09 11.84
N ASN A 54 -21.29 -19.97 11.39
CA ASN A 54 -20.70 -18.66 11.13
C ASN A 54 -21.16 -18.13 9.77
N PRO A 55 -21.59 -16.86 9.69
CA PRO A 55 -21.97 -16.25 8.43
C PRO A 55 -20.74 -16.06 7.53
N TYR A 56 -20.91 -16.32 6.24
CA TYR A 56 -19.99 -15.98 5.17
C TYR A 56 -20.77 -15.50 3.94
N PHE A 57 -20.16 -14.65 3.13
CA PHE A 57 -20.78 -14.10 1.93
C PHE A 57 -20.26 -14.83 0.71
N TYR A 58 -21.17 -15.38 -0.07
CA TYR A 58 -20.90 -16.14 -1.29
C TYR A 58 -21.46 -15.41 -2.50
N ASN A 59 -20.66 -15.28 -3.54
CA ASN A 59 -21.13 -14.76 -4.82
C ASN A 59 -21.36 -15.92 -5.82
N PRO A 60 -22.63 -16.32 -6.09
CA PRO A 60 -22.98 -17.35 -7.07
C PRO A 60 -22.82 -16.88 -8.53
N GLY A 61 -22.79 -15.57 -8.78
CA GLY A 61 -23.09 -14.97 -10.09
C GLY A 61 -21.89 -14.39 -10.83
N LEU A 62 -20.94 -15.23 -11.26
CA LEU A 62 -19.92 -14.85 -12.25
C LEU A 62 -19.59 -15.97 -13.25
N HIS A 63 -20.55 -16.84 -13.52
CA HIS A 63 -20.55 -17.69 -14.71
C HIS A 63 -21.22 -16.94 -15.87
N ALA A 64 -20.74 -15.75 -16.23
CA ALA A 64 -21.04 -15.22 -17.55
C ALA A 64 -20.30 -16.11 -18.58
N PRO A 65 -20.96 -16.69 -19.59
CA PRO A 65 -20.26 -17.39 -20.66
C PRO A 65 -19.26 -16.41 -21.30
N ALA A 66 -18.03 -16.87 -21.51
CA ALA A 66 -17.07 -16.07 -22.27
C ALA A 66 -17.70 -15.76 -23.64
N PRO A 67 -17.70 -14.49 -24.10
CA PRO A 67 -18.16 -14.20 -25.45
C PRO A 67 -17.30 -15.02 -26.42
N PRO A 68 -17.90 -15.56 -27.50
CA PRO A 68 -17.14 -16.28 -28.52
C PRO A 68 -16.02 -15.37 -29.04
N PRO A 69 -14.87 -15.94 -29.45
CA PRO A 69 -13.81 -15.17 -30.08
C PRO A 69 -14.33 -14.61 -31.40
N GLN A 70 -14.90 -13.41 -31.38
CA GLN A 70 -15.14 -12.65 -32.59
C GLN A 70 -13.78 -12.29 -33.17
N LEU A 71 -13.56 -12.82 -34.36
CA LEU A 71 -12.40 -12.56 -35.21
C LEU A 71 -12.17 -11.05 -35.34
N MET A 72 -10.91 -10.69 -35.15
CA MET A 72 -10.33 -9.38 -35.38
C MET A 72 -10.90 -8.72 -36.64
N PHE A 73 -11.45 -7.53 -36.49
CA PHE A 73 -11.17 -6.39 -37.36
C PHE A 73 -11.61 -5.16 -36.58
N TRP A 74 -10.70 -4.23 -36.28
CA TRP A 74 -10.98 -2.79 -36.26
C TRP A 74 -9.65 -2.01 -36.41
N PRO A 75 -9.65 -0.92 -37.20
CA PRO A 75 -8.46 -0.14 -37.51
C PRO A 75 -8.17 0.91 -36.42
N ALA A 76 -6.93 1.41 -36.44
CA ALA A 76 -6.44 2.48 -35.59
C ALA A 76 -7.24 3.79 -35.78
N PHE A 77 -7.62 4.47 -34.68
CA PHE A 77 -7.66 5.94 -34.60
C PHE A 77 -7.67 6.44 -33.14
N LEU A 78 -6.86 7.48 -32.94
CA LEU A 78 -6.58 8.40 -31.81
C LEU A 78 -7.47 8.45 -30.54
N GLY A 79 -6.79 8.37 -29.39
CA GLY A 79 -6.71 9.42 -28.36
C GLY A 79 -7.96 9.83 -27.56
N CYS A 80 -8.01 9.47 -26.27
CA CYS A 80 -8.31 10.43 -25.19
C CYS A 80 -8.05 9.83 -23.80
N CYS A 81 -7.55 10.68 -22.90
CA CYS A 81 -7.32 10.42 -21.48
C CYS A 81 -8.64 10.46 -20.69
N ALA A 82 -8.85 9.51 -19.77
CA ALA A 82 -9.60 9.73 -18.54
C ALA A 82 -9.29 8.62 -17.51
N THR A 83 -8.75 9.05 -16.39
CA THR A 83 -8.42 8.27 -15.19
C THR A 83 -9.64 8.17 -14.28
N THR A 84 -10.34 7.03 -14.24
CA THR A 84 -11.18 6.56 -13.11
C THR A 84 -11.65 5.14 -13.41
N ASP A 85 -10.79 4.12 -13.24
CA ASP A 85 -11.23 2.74 -13.51
C ASP A 85 -10.45 1.63 -12.78
N VAL A 86 -9.87 1.94 -11.62
CA VAL A 86 -9.05 0.96 -10.86
C VAL A 86 -9.86 0.13 -9.86
N VAL A 87 -11.11 0.49 -9.53
CA VAL A 87 -11.93 -0.29 -8.59
C VAL A 87 -12.87 -1.28 -9.29
N LYS A 88 -13.10 -1.18 -10.60
CA LYS A 88 -14.06 -2.04 -11.32
C LYS A 88 -13.51 -3.36 -11.89
N ARG A 89 -12.21 -3.67 -11.77
CA ARG A 89 -11.60 -4.85 -12.44
C ARG A 89 -11.11 -6.00 -11.56
N ALA A 90 -11.35 -5.98 -10.25
CA ALA A 90 -10.84 -7.03 -9.35
C ALA A 90 -11.82 -8.18 -9.03
N ALA A 91 -13.11 -8.05 -9.29
CA ALA A 91 -14.11 -9.02 -8.84
C ALA A 91 -14.72 -9.86 -9.97
N ALA A 92 -13.93 -10.38 -10.92
CA ALA A 92 -14.48 -10.97 -12.14
C ALA A 92 -14.03 -12.40 -12.48
N ARG A 93 -13.44 -13.19 -11.57
CA ARG A 93 -12.99 -14.54 -12.00
C ARG A 93 -12.86 -15.69 -11.00
N THR A 94 -13.40 -15.61 -9.80
CA THR A 94 -13.36 -16.75 -8.86
C THR A 94 -14.67 -16.91 -8.11
N LYS A 95 -15.01 -18.16 -7.73
CA LYS A 95 -16.04 -18.46 -6.73
C LYS A 95 -15.56 -17.91 -5.39
N GLU A 96 -15.75 -16.62 -5.20
CA GLU A 96 -15.25 -15.88 -4.05
C GLU A 96 -16.25 -16.05 -2.92
N SER A 97 -15.87 -16.86 -1.94
CA SER A 97 -16.44 -16.78 -0.59
C SER A 97 -15.55 -15.85 0.23
N THR A 98 -16.13 -14.86 0.87
CA THR A 98 -15.43 -14.00 1.83
C THR A 98 -16.13 -14.08 3.18
N ARG A 99 -15.33 -14.02 4.26
CA ARG A 99 -15.85 -13.89 5.63
C ARG A 99 -16.20 -12.43 5.98
N ARG A 100 -15.82 -11.48 5.12
CA ARG A 100 -16.05 -10.05 5.30
C ARG A 100 -17.21 -9.61 4.42
N HIS A 101 -18.06 -8.72 4.91
CA HIS A 101 -19.14 -8.16 4.13
C HIS A 101 -18.54 -7.38 2.94
N PRO A 102 -19.10 -7.47 1.73
CA PRO A 102 -18.53 -6.81 0.55
C PRO A 102 -18.43 -5.28 0.69
N LEU A 103 -19.26 -4.67 1.54
CA LEU A 103 -19.21 -3.23 1.82
C LEU A 103 -18.24 -2.83 2.94
N ASP A 104 -17.64 -3.78 3.66
CA ASP A 104 -16.74 -3.48 4.80
C ASP A 104 -15.61 -2.52 4.42
N LEU A 105 -15.08 -2.65 3.21
CA LEU A 105 -14.00 -1.79 2.74
C LEU A 105 -14.46 -0.33 2.59
N LYS A 106 -15.70 -0.10 2.15
CA LYS A 106 -16.28 1.26 2.06
C LYS A 106 -16.53 1.83 3.45
N PHE A 107 -17.07 1.04 4.38
CA PHE A 107 -17.28 1.48 5.77
C PHE A 107 -15.95 1.81 6.45
N LEU A 108 -14.90 1.01 6.25
CA LEU A 108 -13.56 1.32 6.76
C LEU A 108 -13.01 2.64 6.18
N GLN A 109 -13.21 2.91 4.88
CA GLN A 109 -12.82 4.17 4.27
C GLN A 109 -13.55 5.36 4.91
N LEU A 110 -14.88 5.25 5.11
CA LEU A 110 -15.67 6.28 5.78
C LEU A 110 -15.21 6.53 7.23
N VAL A 111 -14.88 5.46 7.97
CA VAL A 111 -14.31 5.56 9.32
C VAL A 111 -13.00 6.36 9.28
N HIS A 112 -12.10 6.06 8.35
CA HIS A 112 -10.83 6.78 8.21
C HIS A 112 -11.02 8.24 7.78
N GLU A 113 -11.98 8.52 6.91
CA GLU A 113 -12.33 9.87 6.46
C GLU A 113 -12.87 10.71 7.61
N LYS A 114 -13.90 10.23 8.32
CA LYS A 114 -14.50 10.96 9.46
C LYS A 114 -13.52 11.15 10.62
N ARG A 115 -12.59 10.21 10.85
CA ARG A 115 -11.47 10.41 11.79
C ARG A 115 -10.57 11.57 11.40
N SER A 116 -10.27 11.70 10.11
CA SER A 116 -9.37 12.73 9.59
C SER A 116 -10.02 14.12 9.63
N SER A 117 -11.33 14.19 9.44
CA SER A 117 -12.11 15.44 9.45
C SER A 117 -12.50 15.93 10.84
N ARG A 118 -12.06 15.27 11.92
CA ARG A 118 -12.48 15.59 13.28
C ARG A 118 -12.01 16.99 13.71
N ALA A 119 -12.94 17.93 13.74
CA ALA A 119 -12.77 19.19 14.46
C ALA A 119 -12.75 18.90 15.98
N ALA A 120 -11.79 19.50 16.69
CA ALA A 120 -11.65 19.35 18.13
C ALA A 120 -12.88 19.96 18.85
N GLY A 121 -13.93 19.16 19.06
CA GLY A 121 -15.14 19.61 19.76
C GLY A 121 -16.32 18.64 19.73
N ASP A 122 -16.42 17.75 18.74
CA ASP A 122 -17.63 16.92 18.49
C ASP A 122 -17.69 15.64 19.37
N SER A 123 -17.50 15.79 20.69
CA SER A 123 -17.51 14.69 21.65
C SER A 123 -18.87 14.41 22.31
N THR A 124 -19.90 15.18 21.98
CA THR A 124 -21.19 15.19 22.69
C THR A 124 -22.16 14.12 22.21
N ARG A 125 -21.97 13.60 20.99
CA ARG A 125 -22.86 12.60 20.41
C ARG A 125 -22.57 11.21 21.01
N THR A 126 -23.30 10.84 22.07
CA THR A 126 -23.20 9.53 22.74
C THR A 126 -24.49 8.71 22.73
N TRP A 127 -25.61 9.32 22.33
CA TRP A 127 -26.93 8.70 22.32
C TRP A 127 -27.29 8.21 20.91
N MET A 128 -27.80 6.99 20.85
CA MET A 128 -28.28 6.36 19.61
C MET A 128 -29.64 5.72 19.83
N ARG A 129 -30.49 5.78 18.80
CA ARG A 129 -31.87 5.33 18.84
C ARG A 129 -31.97 3.85 18.41
N PHE A 130 -32.71 3.06 19.17
CA PHE A 130 -32.97 1.64 18.94
C PHE A 130 -34.47 1.33 19.06
N LYS A 131 -34.90 0.19 18.49
CA LYS A 131 -36.25 -0.34 18.62
C LYS A 131 -36.22 -1.62 19.46
N ARG A 132 -37.12 -1.77 20.42
CA ARG A 132 -37.28 -3.01 21.22
C ARG A 132 -38.67 -3.62 20.98
N GLY A 133 -38.74 -4.89 20.57
CA GLY A 133 -39.99 -5.63 20.36
C GLY A 133 -40.30 -5.94 18.89
N THR A 134 -41.21 -6.88 18.63
CA THR A 134 -41.38 -7.55 17.32
C THR A 134 -42.41 -6.93 16.38
N GLU A 135 -43.33 -6.06 16.83
CA GLU A 135 -44.40 -5.57 15.93
C GLU A 135 -44.67 -4.05 16.00
N ILE A 136 -44.55 -3.42 17.18
CA ILE A 136 -44.76 -1.96 17.36
C ILE A 136 -43.56 -1.32 18.07
N GLY A 137 -42.36 -1.90 17.86
CA GLY A 137 -41.18 -1.77 18.71
C GLY A 137 -41.02 -0.41 19.41
N GLU A 138 -41.00 -0.42 20.75
CA GLU A 138 -40.81 0.77 21.55
C GLU A 138 -39.45 1.39 21.23
N LEU A 139 -39.46 2.68 20.92
CA LEU A 139 -38.23 3.44 20.68
C LEU A 139 -37.57 3.77 22.02
N TYR A 140 -36.30 3.40 22.14
CA TYR A 140 -35.48 3.78 23.27
C TYR A 140 -34.13 4.31 22.78
N PHE A 141 -33.51 5.14 23.61
CA PHE A 141 -32.19 5.68 23.37
C PHE A 141 -31.18 4.96 24.26
N TYR A 142 -30.06 4.57 23.69
CA TYR A 142 -28.95 3.93 24.40
C TYR A 142 -27.73 4.84 24.36
N ASN A 143 -27.10 5.03 25.50
CA ASN A 143 -25.88 5.80 25.64
C ASN A 143 -24.67 4.87 25.74
N PHE A 144 -23.80 4.90 24.74
CA PHE A 144 -22.62 4.04 24.66
C PHE A 144 -21.50 4.43 25.63
N LYS A 145 -21.60 5.59 26.29
CA LYS A 145 -20.61 6.03 27.26
C LYS A 145 -20.85 5.46 28.66
N ASP A 146 -22.09 5.45 29.11
CA ASP A 146 -22.47 4.99 30.46
C ASP A 146 -23.27 3.67 30.46
N GLY A 147 -23.67 3.18 29.28
CA GLY A 147 -24.49 1.97 29.12
C GLY A 147 -25.94 2.16 29.53
N SER A 148 -26.39 3.40 29.77
CA SER A 148 -27.76 3.68 30.19
C SER A 148 -28.73 3.67 29.02
N SER A 149 -29.97 3.22 29.28
CA SER A 149 -31.06 3.24 28.32
C SER A 149 -32.21 4.11 28.85
N GLN A 150 -32.77 4.97 28.01
CA GLN A 150 -33.95 5.78 28.32
C GLN A 150 -35.05 5.53 27.30
N VAL A 151 -36.28 5.29 27.78
CA VAL A 151 -37.46 5.27 26.90
C VAL A 151 -37.68 6.69 26.39
N ALA A 152 -38.01 6.82 25.10
CA ALA A 152 -38.14 8.10 24.42
C ALA A 152 -39.11 9.05 25.16
N VAL A 153 -38.55 9.95 25.96
CA VAL A 153 -39.20 11.21 26.34
C VAL A 153 -38.77 12.20 25.27
N GLU A 154 -39.71 12.96 24.68
CA GLU A 154 -39.55 13.87 23.53
C GLU A 154 -38.49 14.98 23.65
N LYS A 155 -37.52 14.88 24.57
CA LYS A 155 -36.37 15.77 24.60
C LYS A 155 -35.52 15.59 23.34
N GLU A 156 -35.15 16.71 22.75
CA GLU A 156 -34.13 16.85 21.71
C GLU A 156 -32.79 16.30 22.23
N LEU A 157 -32.60 14.99 22.10
CA LEU A 157 -31.29 14.37 22.24
C LEU A 157 -30.57 14.52 20.89
N GLU A 158 -29.28 14.85 20.92
CA GLU A 158 -28.45 14.84 19.71
C GLU A 158 -28.29 13.39 19.23
N ILE A 159 -29.06 12.99 18.22
CA ILE A 159 -29.10 11.62 17.71
C ILE A 159 -27.92 11.36 16.77
N LEU A 160 -27.20 10.24 17.00
CA LEU A 160 -26.25 9.64 16.07
C LEU A 160 -26.96 8.92 14.92
N ASP A 161 -27.57 9.68 14.01
CA ASP A 161 -28.02 9.14 12.72
C ASP A 161 -27.10 9.73 11.63
N LEU A 162 -26.52 8.85 10.79
CA LEU A 162 -25.86 9.29 9.56
C LEU A 162 -26.94 9.82 8.62
N PRO A 163 -26.75 10.99 7.98
CA PRO A 163 -27.65 11.40 6.92
C PRO A 163 -27.64 10.33 5.83
N ALA A 164 -28.82 9.96 5.33
CA ALA A 164 -28.98 8.88 4.35
C ALA A 164 -28.13 9.09 3.06
N GLU A 165 -27.77 10.33 2.76
CA GLU A 165 -26.90 10.70 1.63
C GLU A 165 -25.42 10.29 1.80
N GLU A 166 -24.95 10.16 3.04
CA GLU A 166 -23.58 9.72 3.34
C GLU A 166 -23.46 8.19 3.45
N CYS A 167 -24.58 7.48 3.51
CA CYS A 167 -24.57 6.02 3.57
C CYS A 167 -24.01 5.45 2.25
N PRO A 168 -23.00 4.58 2.29
CA PRO A 168 -22.38 4.07 1.08
C PRO A 168 -23.38 3.19 0.32
N THR A 169 -23.99 3.76 -0.71
CA THR A 169 -24.78 3.02 -1.67
C THR A 169 -23.86 2.31 -2.68
N TYR A 170 -24.38 1.28 -3.31
CA TYR A 170 -23.73 0.68 -4.48
C TYR A 170 -24.30 1.39 -5.69
N ASP A 171 -23.44 1.86 -6.59
CA ASP A 171 -23.82 2.30 -7.94
C ASP A 171 -24.25 1.04 -8.73
N ALA A 172 -25.39 0.47 -8.35
CA ALA A 172 -25.96 -0.72 -8.96
C ALA A 172 -26.96 -0.28 -10.03
N GLU A 173 -26.46 0.27 -11.13
CA GLU A 173 -27.09 -0.07 -12.40
C GLU A 173 -26.53 -1.44 -12.79
N PRO A 174 -27.25 -2.55 -12.55
CA PRO A 174 -26.85 -3.82 -13.13
C PRO A 174 -26.79 -3.63 -14.66
N PRO A 175 -25.72 -4.08 -15.34
CA PRO A 175 -25.71 -4.07 -16.79
C PRO A 175 -26.94 -4.83 -17.29
N PRO A 176 -27.65 -4.32 -18.32
CA PRO A 176 -28.90 -4.91 -18.77
C PRO A 176 -28.71 -6.40 -19.07
N LEU A 177 -29.53 -7.22 -18.43
CA LEU A 177 -29.59 -8.66 -18.65
C LEU A 177 -29.94 -8.90 -20.11
N VAL A 178 -28.96 -9.35 -20.90
CA VAL A 178 -29.20 -9.83 -22.26
C VAL A 178 -29.82 -11.22 -22.13
N GLU A 179 -31.14 -11.27 -22.06
CA GLU A 179 -31.92 -12.50 -22.23
C GLU A 179 -31.86 -12.92 -23.70
N GLU A 180 -31.01 -13.89 -24.04
CA GLU A 180 -31.17 -14.87 -25.13
C GLU A 180 -29.82 -15.50 -25.49
N ILE A 181 -29.46 -16.63 -24.86
CA ILE A 181 -28.70 -17.67 -25.57
C ILE A 181 -29.25 -19.03 -25.14
N GLN A 182 -29.94 -19.66 -26.07
CA GLN A 182 -30.50 -21.01 -25.98
C GLN A 182 -29.41 -22.09 -25.89
N GLU A 183 -29.87 -23.23 -25.36
CA GLU A 183 -29.18 -24.44 -24.96
C GLU A 183 -28.23 -25.02 -26.03
N ALA A 184 -26.98 -25.30 -25.62
CA ALA A 184 -26.12 -26.24 -26.32
C ALA A 184 -25.38 -27.14 -25.30
N VAL A 185 -25.91 -28.36 -25.15
CA VAL A 185 -25.28 -29.46 -24.41
C VAL A 185 -24.04 -29.91 -25.17
N VAL A 186 -22.83 -29.66 -24.64
CA VAL A 186 -21.57 -30.16 -25.20
C VAL A 186 -20.74 -30.85 -24.12
N GLN A 187 -20.33 -32.09 -24.43
CA GLN A 187 -19.65 -33.05 -23.57
C GLN A 187 -18.30 -32.55 -23.04
N LYS A 188 -18.06 -32.80 -21.75
CA LYS A 188 -16.82 -32.46 -21.02
C LYS A 188 -15.65 -33.35 -21.45
N LYS A 189 -14.55 -32.76 -21.94
CA LYS A 189 -13.22 -33.39 -21.93
C LYS A 189 -12.45 -33.04 -20.63
N PRO A 190 -11.52 -33.90 -20.17
CA PRO A 190 -10.84 -33.73 -18.89
C PRO A 190 -9.91 -32.51 -18.90
N GLN A 191 -10.00 -31.68 -17.86
CA GLN A 191 -9.24 -30.44 -17.73
C GLN A 191 -7.76 -30.71 -17.43
N GLU A 192 -6.92 -30.31 -18.38
CA GLU A 192 -5.49 -30.15 -18.19
C GLU A 192 -5.23 -28.84 -17.40
N LYS A 193 -4.46 -28.92 -16.31
CA LYS A 193 -4.15 -27.81 -15.40
C LYS A 193 -3.42 -26.68 -16.15
N ARG A 194 -4.18 -25.71 -16.65
CA ARG A 194 -3.63 -24.50 -17.27
C ARG A 194 -2.87 -23.69 -16.23
N ARG A 195 -1.53 -23.72 -16.33
CA ARG A 195 -0.64 -22.76 -15.66
C ARG A 195 -1.06 -21.36 -16.08
N VAL A 196 -1.45 -20.54 -15.12
CA VAL A 196 -1.72 -19.10 -15.32
C VAL A 196 -0.46 -18.47 -15.91
N TRP A 197 -0.55 -18.12 -17.18
CA TRP A 197 0.50 -17.40 -17.89
C TRP A 197 0.56 -15.98 -17.29
N ARG A 198 1.47 -15.77 -16.33
CA ARG A 198 1.90 -14.41 -15.99
C ARG A 198 2.83 -13.98 -17.12
N PRO A 199 2.55 -12.87 -17.84
CA PRO A 199 3.51 -12.31 -18.77
C PRO A 199 4.82 -12.10 -17.99
N GLN A 200 5.85 -12.86 -18.34
CA GLN A 200 7.21 -12.56 -17.92
C GLN A 200 7.55 -11.26 -18.65
N VAL A 201 7.33 -10.12 -17.99
CA VAL A 201 7.90 -8.86 -18.46
C VAL A 201 9.40 -9.08 -18.38
N LYS A 202 10.02 -9.33 -19.53
CA LYS A 202 11.47 -9.29 -19.65
C LYS A 202 11.85 -7.85 -19.30
N HIS A 203 12.36 -7.68 -18.09
CA HIS A 203 12.83 -6.40 -17.61
C HIS A 203 14.19 -6.13 -18.27
N ASP A 204 14.14 -5.69 -19.53
CA ASP A 204 15.31 -5.20 -20.25
C ASP A 204 15.64 -3.79 -19.73
N PHE A 205 16.08 -3.70 -18.47
CA PHE A 205 16.58 -2.47 -17.89
C PHE A 205 18.09 -2.41 -18.10
N SER A 206 18.54 -2.17 -19.33
CA SER A 206 19.93 -1.83 -19.61
C SER A 206 20.20 -0.37 -19.19
N VAL A 207 20.17 -0.12 -17.89
CA VAL A 207 20.54 1.19 -17.34
C VAL A 207 22.05 1.27 -17.34
N THR A 208 22.60 2.10 -18.23
CA THR A 208 24.06 2.33 -18.31
C THR A 208 24.53 3.31 -17.24
N HIS A 209 23.69 4.28 -16.90
CA HIS A 209 24.03 5.35 -15.94
C HIS A 209 22.95 5.50 -14.88
N LEU A 210 23.37 5.65 -13.63
CA LEU A 210 22.50 6.01 -12.49
C LEU A 210 22.60 7.51 -12.23
N THR A 211 21.46 8.22 -12.26
CA THR A 211 21.41 9.67 -12.11
C THR A 211 20.70 10.07 -10.83
N PHE A 212 21.36 10.91 -10.03
CA PHE A 212 20.86 11.45 -8.77
C PHE A 212 20.96 12.96 -8.75
N LYS A 213 19.98 13.60 -8.12
CA LYS A 213 19.96 15.05 -7.87
C LYS A 213 20.18 15.30 -6.39
N SER A 214 21.00 16.29 -6.11
CA SER A 214 21.34 16.69 -4.75
C SER A 214 21.62 18.19 -4.66
N TRP A 215 21.76 18.68 -3.43
CA TRP A 215 22.26 20.00 -3.14
C TRP A 215 22.96 20.04 -1.78
N TRP A 216 23.84 21.03 -1.60
CA TRP A 216 24.40 21.41 -0.29
C TRP A 216 24.32 22.92 -0.09
N GLN A 217 24.54 23.37 1.14
CA GLN A 217 24.69 24.78 1.47
C GLN A 217 26.16 25.17 1.47
N GLU A 218 26.48 26.25 0.77
CA GLU A 218 27.80 26.86 0.74
C GLU A 218 27.69 28.28 1.29
N ASP A 219 28.68 28.71 2.07
CA ASP A 219 28.74 30.08 2.56
C ASP A 219 28.97 31.02 1.38
N LYS A 220 28.16 32.07 1.26
CA LYS A 220 28.34 33.09 0.24
C LYS A 220 29.50 34.00 0.69
N GLU A 221 30.67 33.85 0.08
CA GLU A 221 31.78 34.79 0.24
C GLU A 221 31.53 36.05 -0.59
N GLU A 222 30.51 36.84 -0.26
CA GLU A 222 30.38 38.17 -0.86
C GLU A 222 31.10 39.18 0.03
N ALA A 223 32.21 39.71 -0.48
CA ALA A 223 33.09 40.64 0.22
C ALA A 223 32.61 42.10 0.15
N ASP A 224 31.33 42.36 -0.13
CA ASP A 224 30.79 43.72 -0.11
C ASP A 224 30.60 44.15 1.35
N ARG A 225 31.66 44.73 1.91
CA ARG A 225 31.67 45.48 3.17
C ARG A 225 30.92 46.81 3.01
N GLY A 226 29.65 46.74 2.61
CA GLY A 226 28.71 47.86 2.59
C GLY A 226 28.21 48.17 4.00
N ASN A 227 28.99 48.95 4.75
CA ASN A 227 28.66 49.84 5.87
C ASN A 227 27.60 49.46 6.94
N ASN A 228 27.16 48.20 7.06
CA ASN A 228 26.30 47.77 8.17
C ASN A 228 26.75 46.42 8.74
N MET A 229 27.01 46.42 10.05
CA MET A 229 27.61 45.36 10.85
C MET A 229 26.74 44.09 10.95
N VAL A 230 26.66 43.28 9.90
CA VAL A 230 26.28 41.86 10.03
C VAL A 230 27.28 41.02 9.26
N ALA A 231 28.26 40.47 9.96
CA ALA A 231 29.17 39.49 9.41
C ALA A 231 28.40 38.19 9.13
N GLY A 232 28.10 37.92 7.87
CA GLY A 232 27.53 36.65 7.42
C GLY A 232 26.90 36.79 6.03
N GLY A 233 27.63 36.42 4.97
CA GLY A 233 27.16 36.52 3.59
C GLY A 233 25.93 35.65 3.25
N GLY A 234 25.40 34.89 4.20
CA GLY A 234 24.25 34.01 4.00
C GLY A 234 24.66 32.68 3.35
N LEU A 235 23.75 31.70 3.43
CA LEU A 235 23.96 30.36 2.86
C LEU A 235 23.38 30.31 1.45
N LYS A 236 24.21 30.06 0.43
CA LYS A 236 23.77 29.79 -0.95
C LYS A 236 23.60 28.28 -1.15
N LYS A 237 22.45 27.85 -1.70
CA LYS A 237 22.26 26.46 -2.10
C LYS A 237 22.98 26.20 -3.43
N ARG A 238 23.75 25.12 -3.50
CA ARG A 238 24.38 24.61 -4.71
C ARG A 238 23.72 23.33 -5.13
N TYR A 239 23.15 23.31 -6.32
CA TYR A 239 22.52 22.13 -6.90
C TYR A 239 23.53 21.37 -7.77
N LEU A 240 23.45 20.05 -7.72
CA LEU A 240 24.24 19.16 -8.56
C LEU A 240 23.44 17.98 -9.06
N THR A 241 23.88 17.46 -10.20
CA THR A 241 23.44 16.17 -10.73
C THR A 241 24.63 15.23 -10.77
N LEU A 242 24.52 14.11 -10.05
CA LEU A 242 25.51 13.04 -10.01
C LEU A 242 25.06 11.97 -11.00
N LYS A 243 25.93 11.62 -11.95
CA LYS A 243 25.78 10.47 -12.83
C LYS A 243 26.85 9.44 -12.49
N PHE A 244 26.47 8.19 -12.37
CA PHE A 244 27.37 7.07 -12.13
C PHE A 244 27.26 6.08 -13.27
N ASP A 245 28.37 5.82 -13.96
CA ASP A 245 28.45 4.77 -14.97
C ASP A 245 28.60 3.41 -14.27
N VAL A 246 27.67 2.49 -14.53
CA VAL A 246 27.64 1.17 -13.89
C VAL A 246 28.79 0.27 -14.34
N PHE A 247 29.24 0.43 -15.60
CA PHE A 247 30.27 -0.42 -16.19
C PHE A 247 31.67 0.11 -15.89
N GLU A 248 31.86 1.42 -16.07
CA GLU A 248 33.16 2.05 -15.82
C GLU A 248 33.41 2.34 -14.34
N GLN A 249 32.36 2.31 -13.51
CA GLN A 249 32.39 2.70 -12.10
C GLN A 249 32.92 4.14 -11.88
N THR A 250 32.68 5.01 -12.86
CA THR A 250 33.10 6.41 -12.83
C THR A 250 31.94 7.32 -12.41
N PHE A 251 32.26 8.38 -11.70
CA PHE A 251 31.29 9.40 -11.31
C PHE A 251 31.49 10.64 -12.17
N GLN A 252 30.41 11.13 -12.79
CA GLN A 252 30.35 12.44 -13.43
C GLN A 252 29.47 13.35 -12.58
N VAL A 253 30.04 14.48 -12.13
CA VAL A 253 29.31 15.47 -11.33
C VAL A 253 29.07 16.70 -12.19
N ASP A 254 27.79 16.98 -12.46
CA ASP A 254 27.35 18.16 -13.20
C ASP A 254 26.88 19.20 -12.20
N MET A 255 27.66 20.28 -12.05
CA MET A 255 27.25 21.43 -11.27
C MET A 255 26.52 22.42 -12.16
N ASN A 256 25.23 22.62 -11.90
CA ASN A 256 24.46 23.63 -12.60
C ASN A 256 24.67 24.98 -11.90
N ASN A 257 25.80 25.62 -12.18
CA ASN A 257 26.06 26.99 -11.76
C ASN A 257 25.65 27.93 -12.91
N GLU A 258 24.99 29.04 -12.57
CA GLU A 258 24.30 29.96 -13.49
C GLU A 258 25.17 30.48 -14.67
N GLU A 259 26.49 30.32 -14.58
CA GLU A 259 27.47 30.84 -15.55
C GLU A 259 28.35 29.75 -16.21
N ALA A 260 28.41 28.52 -15.68
CA ALA A 260 29.22 27.44 -16.27
C ALA A 260 28.79 26.04 -15.78
N ILE A 261 28.64 25.11 -16.73
CA ILE A 261 28.50 23.67 -16.45
C ILE A 261 29.90 23.12 -16.17
N SER A 262 30.21 22.88 -14.90
CA SER A 262 31.45 22.19 -14.52
C SER A 262 31.19 20.70 -14.42
N LEU A 263 31.84 19.92 -15.29
CA LEU A 263 31.81 18.46 -15.30
C LEU A 263 33.06 17.93 -14.59
N TYR A 264 32.87 17.22 -13.48
CA TYR A 264 33.97 16.56 -12.77
C TYR A 264 33.88 15.05 -12.93
N ASN A 265 34.93 14.44 -13.47
CA ASN A 265 35.09 12.98 -13.50
C ASN A 265 35.86 12.55 -12.25
N LEU A 266 35.20 11.83 -11.35
CA LEU A 266 35.81 11.28 -10.15
C LEU A 266 35.99 9.78 -10.33
N SER A 267 37.24 9.33 -10.27
CA SER A 267 37.63 7.93 -10.48
C SER A 267 37.27 7.02 -9.30
N SER A 268 37.20 7.56 -8.08
CA SER A 268 36.71 6.82 -6.92
C SER A 268 36.24 7.79 -5.85
N LEU A 269 35.00 7.60 -5.41
CA LEU A 269 34.50 8.19 -4.18
C LEU A 269 34.63 7.13 -3.10
N THR A 270 35.08 7.51 -1.91
CA THR A 270 35.22 6.57 -0.80
C THR A 270 34.17 6.85 0.28
N ALA A 271 33.49 5.82 0.74
CA ALA A 271 32.70 5.85 1.96
C ALA A 271 33.33 4.90 2.97
N LYS A 272 33.75 5.43 4.13
CA LYS A 272 34.35 4.63 5.22
C LYS A 272 35.61 3.82 4.82
N GLY A 273 36.34 4.27 3.81
CA GLY A 273 37.59 3.63 3.35
C GLY A 273 37.43 2.73 2.12
N ASP A 274 36.20 2.33 1.79
CA ASP A 274 35.93 1.50 0.61
C ASP A 274 35.41 2.36 -0.56
N PRO A 275 35.73 1.99 -1.82
CA PRO A 275 35.16 2.63 -2.98
C PRO A 275 33.63 2.44 -2.99
N ILE A 276 32.92 3.53 -3.27
CA ILE A 276 31.47 3.55 -3.42
C ILE A 276 31.11 2.88 -4.74
N GLU A 277 30.24 1.88 -4.68
CA GLU A 277 29.71 1.19 -5.86
C GLU A 277 28.24 1.54 -6.09
N CYS A 278 27.66 1.08 -7.21
CA CYS A 278 26.22 1.23 -7.49
C CYS A 278 25.32 0.71 -6.36
N TRP A 279 25.76 -0.31 -5.61
CA TRP A 279 24.99 -0.91 -4.51
C TRP A 279 24.87 -0.01 -3.27
N ASP A 280 25.76 0.97 -3.13
CA ASP A 280 25.72 1.97 -2.06
C ASP A 280 24.83 3.16 -2.39
N LEU A 281 24.60 3.40 -3.68
CA LEU A 281 23.85 4.56 -4.17
C LEU A 281 22.34 4.34 -3.98
N HIS A 282 21.73 5.21 -3.18
CA HIS A 282 20.28 5.23 -2.93
C HIS A 282 19.83 6.63 -2.52
N VAL A 283 18.53 6.89 -2.62
CA VAL A 283 17.95 8.16 -2.14
C VAL A 283 18.08 8.22 -0.61
N GLY A 284 18.75 9.27 -0.12
CA GLY A 284 19.11 9.45 1.28
C GLY A 284 20.55 9.03 1.61
N ALA A 285 21.30 8.47 0.66
CA ALA A 285 22.71 8.13 0.87
C ALA A 285 23.54 9.38 1.13
N LYS A 286 24.41 9.35 2.15
CA LYS A 286 25.36 10.40 2.46
C LYS A 286 26.73 10.01 1.92
N MET A 287 27.33 10.90 1.12
CA MET A 287 28.66 10.71 0.54
C MET A 287 29.44 12.02 0.56
N ASN A 288 30.76 11.95 0.47
CA ASN A 288 31.59 13.15 0.40
C ASN A 288 31.90 13.46 -1.08
N LEU A 289 31.40 14.58 -1.58
CA LEU A 289 31.69 15.08 -2.92
C LEU A 289 32.52 16.36 -2.79
N LEU A 290 33.71 16.39 -3.39
CA LEU A 290 34.62 17.55 -3.38
C LEU A 290 34.87 18.13 -1.97
N GLY A 291 35.05 17.25 -0.99
CA GLY A 291 35.28 17.63 0.42
C GLY A 291 34.02 18.09 1.18
N LYS A 292 32.84 18.05 0.57
CA LYS A 292 31.56 18.40 1.20
C LYS A 292 30.68 17.17 1.38
N GLN A 293 30.09 17.03 2.57
CA GLN A 293 29.12 15.97 2.83
C GLN A 293 27.81 16.28 2.10
N THR A 294 27.46 15.42 1.15
CA THR A 294 26.31 15.56 0.27
C THR A 294 25.34 14.41 0.47
N THR A 295 24.05 14.70 0.53
CA THR A 295 23.00 13.67 0.64
C THR A 295 22.26 13.54 -0.69
N LEU A 296 22.22 12.36 -1.29
CA LEU A 296 21.44 12.12 -2.51
C LEU A 296 19.95 12.30 -2.20
N MET A 297 19.27 13.24 -2.85
CA MET A 297 17.91 13.62 -2.45
C MET A 297 16.85 13.04 -3.37
N GLN A 298 17.15 12.93 -4.65
CA GLN A 298 16.25 12.41 -5.66
C GLN A 298 17.03 11.57 -6.67
N ALA A 299 16.36 10.60 -7.26
CA ALA A 299 16.88 9.79 -8.35
C ALA A 299 15.99 9.98 -9.57
N ASP A 300 16.56 9.88 -10.76
CA ASP A 300 15.76 9.89 -11.98
C ASP A 300 14.89 8.62 -12.06
N LEU A 301 13.84 8.67 -12.88
CA LEU A 301 12.89 7.56 -13.04
C LEU A 301 13.56 6.22 -13.42
N PRO A 302 14.45 6.14 -14.44
CA PRO A 302 15.13 4.88 -14.76
C PRO A 302 15.98 4.36 -13.60
N THR A 303 16.69 5.25 -12.89
CA THR A 303 17.51 4.91 -11.72
C THR A 303 16.63 4.38 -10.58
N THR A 304 15.49 5.01 -10.32
CA THR A 304 14.54 4.56 -9.30
C THR A 304 13.98 3.18 -9.64
N ASN A 305 13.62 2.95 -10.90
CA ASN A 305 13.12 1.65 -11.36
C ASN A 305 14.18 0.55 -11.23
N TRP A 306 15.44 0.86 -11.57
CA TRP A 306 16.57 -0.05 -11.39
C TRP A 306 16.77 -0.42 -9.91
N LEU A 307 16.79 0.58 -9.03
CA LEU A 307 16.91 0.37 -7.57
C LEU A 307 15.76 -0.48 -7.02
N GLU A 308 14.51 -0.19 -7.41
CA GLU A 308 13.35 -0.95 -6.98
C GLU A 308 13.34 -2.38 -7.53
N TYR A 309 13.80 -2.60 -8.77
CA TYR A 309 13.95 -3.93 -9.34
C TYR A 309 14.92 -4.78 -8.51
N HIS A 310 16.14 -4.28 -8.26
CA HIS A 310 17.13 -5.00 -7.48
C HIS A 310 16.71 -5.17 -6.02
N ARG A 311 16.07 -4.16 -5.41
CA ARG A 311 15.48 -4.26 -4.08
C ARG A 311 14.47 -5.40 -3.99
N ASN A 312 13.51 -5.45 -4.90
CA ASN A 312 12.46 -6.48 -4.88
C ASN A 312 13.03 -7.88 -5.10
N ARG A 313 14.02 -8.00 -6.00
CA ARG A 313 14.76 -9.26 -6.23
C ARG A 313 15.43 -9.74 -4.95
N LEU A 314 16.20 -8.88 -4.31
CA LEU A 314 16.93 -9.21 -3.08
C LEU A 314 15.97 -9.46 -1.91
N GLN A 315 14.93 -8.66 -1.76
CA GLN A 315 13.91 -8.85 -0.72
C GLN A 315 13.20 -10.20 -0.85
N THR A 316 12.91 -10.64 -2.06
CA THR A 316 12.34 -11.98 -2.31
C THR A 316 13.27 -13.10 -1.82
N VAL A 317 14.58 -12.93 -2.01
CA VAL A 317 15.59 -13.88 -1.51
C VAL A 317 15.67 -13.84 0.01
N LYS A 318 15.71 -12.63 0.60
CA LYS A 318 15.69 -12.42 2.06
C LYS A 318 14.47 -13.08 2.70
N ASP A 319 13.27 -12.80 2.22
CA ASP A 319 12.03 -13.38 2.75
C ASP A 319 12.01 -14.91 2.62
N GLY A 320 12.58 -15.44 1.54
CA GLY A 320 12.76 -16.88 1.34
C GLY A 320 13.70 -17.51 2.38
N LEU A 321 14.82 -16.84 2.67
CA LEU A 321 15.77 -17.25 3.70
C LEU A 321 15.15 -17.18 5.11
N GLU A 322 14.44 -16.10 5.42
CA GLU A 322 13.75 -15.95 6.71
C GLU A 322 12.70 -17.05 6.91
N LYS A 323 11.88 -17.34 5.89
CA LYS A 323 10.89 -18.43 5.95
C LYS A 323 11.56 -19.80 6.14
N ALA A 324 12.72 -20.02 5.53
CA ALA A 324 13.48 -21.26 5.71
C ALA A 324 14.07 -21.37 7.12
N LEU A 325 14.61 -20.27 7.66
CA LEU A 325 15.21 -20.19 8.99
C LEU A 325 14.20 -20.33 10.12
N ARG A 326 12.97 -19.81 9.97
CA ARG A 326 11.89 -19.96 10.97
C ARG A 326 11.57 -21.41 11.35
N LYS A 327 11.98 -22.39 10.52
CA LYS A 327 11.81 -23.82 10.82
C LYS A 327 12.82 -24.36 11.84
N TYR A 328 13.95 -23.69 11.99
CA TYR A 328 15.10 -24.16 12.77
C TYR A 328 15.40 -23.26 13.96
N ASP A 329 15.19 -21.95 13.82
CA ASP A 329 15.37 -20.99 14.89
C ASP A 329 14.00 -20.43 15.33
N MET A 330 13.60 -20.82 16.55
CA MET A 330 12.37 -20.35 17.20
C MET A 330 12.58 -18.99 17.89
N ARG A 331 13.83 -18.51 18.02
CA ARG A 331 14.11 -17.18 18.57
C ARG A 331 13.93 -16.14 17.46
N HIS A 332 13.41 -14.97 17.82
CA HIS A 332 13.30 -13.87 16.88
C HIS A 332 14.67 -13.58 16.27
N LEU A 333 14.75 -13.60 14.94
CA LEU A 333 15.95 -13.21 14.18
C LEU A 333 16.45 -11.87 14.73
N THR A 334 17.77 -11.77 14.96
CA THR A 334 18.39 -10.57 15.54
C THR A 334 17.94 -9.33 14.77
N THR A 335 17.50 -8.29 15.49
CA THR A 335 16.97 -7.03 14.92
C THR A 335 17.92 -6.42 13.88
N ALA A 336 19.23 -6.61 14.04
CA ALA A 336 20.25 -6.15 13.08
C ALA A 336 20.15 -6.80 11.68
N VAL A 337 19.56 -7.99 11.58
CA VAL A 337 19.39 -8.75 10.33
C VAL A 337 18.03 -8.45 9.68
N THR A 338 17.03 -8.10 10.48
CA THR A 338 15.66 -7.81 10.01
C THR A 338 15.45 -6.33 9.67
N PHE A 339 16.18 -5.41 10.31
CA PHE A 339 16.00 -3.97 10.14
C PHE A 339 16.28 -3.50 8.71
N GLN A 340 15.30 -2.90 8.04
CA GLN A 340 15.51 -2.29 6.73
C GLN A 340 16.26 -0.96 6.90
N LYS A 341 17.52 -0.92 6.45
CA LYS A 341 18.33 0.30 6.44
C LYS A 341 18.02 1.11 5.18
N GLY A 342 17.36 2.26 5.36
CA GLY A 342 17.03 3.17 4.27
C GLY A 342 15.81 4.04 4.57
N SER A 343 15.46 4.87 3.61
CA SER A 343 14.21 5.64 3.63
C SER A 343 13.04 4.79 3.11
N SER A 344 11.83 5.03 3.62
CA SER A 344 10.58 4.47 3.08
C SER A 344 10.26 4.96 1.67
N VAL A 345 10.98 6.00 1.21
CA VAL A 345 10.87 6.55 -0.14
C VAL A 345 11.35 5.53 -1.19
N LYS A 346 10.72 5.57 -2.38
CA LYS A 346 11.12 4.74 -3.52
C LYS A 346 12.58 4.97 -3.88
N GLY A 347 13.33 3.89 -4.09
CA GLY A 347 14.78 3.95 -4.32
C GLY A 347 15.60 4.37 -3.09
N GLY A 348 15.01 4.41 -1.90
CA GLY A 348 15.68 4.82 -0.66
C GLY A 348 16.31 3.68 0.14
N THR A 349 16.22 2.43 -0.34
CA THR A 349 16.79 1.26 0.36
C THR A 349 18.23 1.03 -0.08
N SER A 350 19.14 0.88 0.89
CA SER A 350 20.54 0.53 0.60
C SER A 350 20.63 -0.92 0.15
N LEU A 351 20.98 -1.14 -1.12
CA LEU A 351 21.11 -2.47 -1.70
C LEU A 351 22.27 -3.24 -1.05
N ARG A 352 23.42 -2.59 -0.80
CA ARG A 352 24.55 -3.20 -0.09
C ARG A 352 24.15 -3.70 1.31
N ALA A 353 23.44 -2.89 2.08
CA ALA A 353 22.98 -3.32 3.41
C ALA A 353 22.04 -4.54 3.35
N LEU A 354 21.20 -4.62 2.30
CA LEU A 354 20.32 -5.76 2.08
C LEU A 354 21.12 -7.01 1.68
N MET A 355 22.16 -6.87 0.84
CA MET A 355 23.07 -7.96 0.50
C MET A 355 23.82 -8.49 1.72
N GLU A 356 24.37 -7.61 2.58
CA GLU A 356 25.02 -8.01 3.83
C GLU A 356 24.05 -8.77 4.76
N GLN A 357 22.77 -8.38 4.81
CA GLN A 357 21.74 -9.10 5.56
C GLN A 357 21.48 -10.48 4.99
N ILE A 358 21.40 -10.60 3.66
CA ILE A 358 21.23 -11.87 2.97
C ILE A 358 22.42 -12.79 3.26
N ASP A 359 23.64 -12.27 3.22
CA ASP A 359 24.84 -13.06 3.49
C ASP A 359 24.84 -13.58 4.94
N LYS A 360 24.49 -12.73 5.92
CA LYS A 360 24.33 -13.15 7.32
C LYS A 360 23.24 -14.22 7.49
N LEU A 361 22.07 -14.04 6.87
CA LEU A 361 21.00 -15.04 6.89
C LEU A 361 21.44 -16.35 6.22
N ARG A 362 22.21 -16.26 5.14
CA ARG A 362 22.76 -17.41 4.43
C ARG A 362 23.75 -18.16 5.31
N GLU A 363 24.66 -17.47 5.99
CA GLU A 363 25.60 -18.07 6.94
C GLU A 363 24.87 -18.78 8.09
N MET A 364 23.81 -18.16 8.63
CA MET A 364 22.98 -18.79 9.65
C MET A 364 22.29 -20.05 9.11
N LEU A 365 21.73 -19.98 7.90
CA LEU A 365 21.04 -21.13 7.30
C LEU A 365 22.02 -22.24 6.90
N ALA A 366 23.25 -21.90 6.51
CA ALA A 366 24.28 -22.85 6.15
C ALA A 366 24.66 -23.77 7.32
N LYS A 367 24.55 -23.30 8.57
CA LYS A 367 24.74 -24.12 9.78
C LYS A 367 23.73 -25.27 9.88
N TYR A 368 22.50 -25.06 9.41
CA TYR A 368 21.43 -26.06 9.47
C TYR A 368 21.26 -26.85 8.18
N ARG A 369 21.38 -26.18 7.01
CA ARG A 369 21.13 -26.78 5.69
C ARG A 369 21.98 -26.13 4.58
N PRO A 370 23.25 -26.55 4.41
CA PRO A 370 24.19 -25.92 3.49
C PRO A 370 23.75 -25.96 2.02
N GLU A 371 23.10 -27.03 1.58
CA GLU A 371 22.63 -27.16 0.19
C GLU A 371 21.57 -26.10 -0.18
N LEU A 372 20.70 -25.77 0.77
CA LEU A 372 19.61 -24.84 0.55
C LEU A 372 20.14 -23.40 0.61
N ALA A 373 21.11 -23.14 1.49
CA ALA A 373 21.88 -21.89 1.50
C ALA A 373 22.62 -21.68 0.16
N ALA A 374 23.24 -22.72 -0.41
CA ALA A 374 23.90 -22.64 -1.72
C ALA A 374 22.92 -22.35 -2.87
N LYS A 375 21.69 -22.88 -2.81
CA LYS A 375 20.62 -22.54 -3.79
C LYS A 375 20.22 -21.08 -3.72
N PHE A 376 20.15 -20.50 -2.52
CA PHE A 376 19.86 -19.08 -2.35
C PHE A 376 21.05 -18.20 -2.74
N ALA A 377 22.30 -18.65 -2.54
CA ALA A 377 23.49 -17.94 -3.02
C ALA A 377 23.45 -17.71 -4.53
N LYS A 378 23.09 -18.74 -5.31
CA LYS A 378 22.92 -18.64 -6.78
C LYS A 378 21.80 -17.69 -7.21
N LYS A 379 20.83 -17.40 -6.34
CA LYS A 379 19.74 -16.45 -6.61
C LYS A 379 20.06 -15.03 -6.14
N ALA A 380 20.94 -14.91 -5.15
CA ALA A 380 21.38 -13.65 -4.59
C ALA A 380 22.55 -13.04 -5.36
N SER A 381 23.26 -13.84 -6.18
CA SER A 381 24.38 -13.35 -6.96
C SER A 381 23.96 -12.15 -7.79
N PRO A 382 24.72 -11.04 -7.73
CA PRO A 382 24.45 -9.90 -8.58
C PRO A 382 24.71 -10.33 -10.03
N ASP A 383 23.65 -10.52 -10.80
CA ASP A 383 23.76 -10.40 -12.25
C ASP A 383 24.09 -8.91 -12.53
N PRO A 384 25.23 -8.61 -13.17
CA PRO A 384 25.62 -7.26 -13.51
C PRO A 384 24.65 -6.60 -14.49
#